data_AF-A0A972XGR8-F1
#
_entry.id   AF-A0A972XGR8-F1
#
_cell.length_a   1.000
_cell.length_b   1.000
_cell.length_c   1.000
_cell.angle_alpha   90.00
_cell.angle_beta   90.00
_cell.angle_gamma   90.00
#
_symmetry.space_group_name_H-M   'P 1'
#
loop_
_entity.id
_entity.type
_entity.pdbx_description
1 polymer ?
#
loop_
_entity_poly.entity_id
_entity_poly.type
_entity_poly.pdbx_seq_one_letter_code
_entity_poly.pdbx_strand_id
1 'polypeptide(L)'
;MHRLDQIKPDLLATGRAFTITTQSRTDQFASESDHSDFHITIRPADEGRLPSRAGLQDLQATLPLTSDVVRASGVSTVQVTGGMHLSVALALGAALPETKIGNLEVLDLHGAVWTSQLSDDPEIHEVLTKTIESEFTADGDPSTKVAVFVTLIDNPDETAFRQLVREQPGFFSAAEVIFVRPIGRLDAREAARLSVKVTNEIKRISAQFGRAEIHLAFHGPFTMAVLLGRHLNTLRTVVYEWDNPETTGPVYIPVLTIELGVARGPITQVRLQWDHRLTESTLQGCWEVGTSQFYSERHARRATLTGGLLGIEKPGPQEAGLVF
;
A
#
# COMPACT_ATOMS: atom_id res chain seq x y z
N MET A 1 -9.37 -2.73 -28.52
CA MET A 1 -10.13 -3.94 -28.94
C MET A 1 -9.29 -4.91 -29.78
N HIS A 2 -8.38 -4.45 -30.65
CA HIS A 2 -7.62 -5.30 -31.58
C HIS A 2 -6.84 -6.49 -30.98
N ARG A 3 -6.20 -6.37 -29.80
CA ARG A 3 -5.39 -7.47 -29.21
C ARG A 3 -6.25 -8.57 -28.57
N LEU A 4 -7.35 -8.21 -27.90
CA LEU A 4 -8.22 -9.18 -27.25
C LEU A 4 -8.86 -10.12 -28.28
N ASP A 5 -9.32 -9.56 -29.40
CA ASP A 5 -9.93 -10.32 -30.50
C ASP A 5 -8.94 -11.31 -31.13
N GLN A 6 -7.63 -11.01 -31.08
CA GLN A 6 -6.58 -11.89 -31.58
C GLN A 6 -6.25 -13.05 -30.63
N ILE A 7 -6.23 -12.81 -29.31
CA ILE A 7 -5.85 -13.84 -28.32
C ILE A 7 -7.02 -14.70 -27.85
N LYS A 8 -8.27 -14.22 -27.99
CA LYS A 8 -9.47 -14.90 -27.50
C LYS A 8 -9.64 -16.33 -28.05
N PRO A 9 -9.43 -16.62 -29.35
CA PRO A 9 -9.55 -17.98 -29.85
C PRO A 9 -8.60 -18.96 -29.15
N ASP A 10 -7.35 -18.54 -28.89
CA ASP A 10 -6.34 -19.34 -28.19
C ASP A 10 -6.69 -19.56 -26.72
N LEU A 11 -7.12 -18.50 -26.01
CA LEU A 11 -7.57 -18.58 -24.62
C LEU A 11 -8.67 -19.62 -24.43
N LEU A 12 -9.67 -19.62 -25.33
CA LEU A 12 -10.80 -20.54 -25.25
C LEU A 12 -10.43 -21.96 -25.69
N ALA A 13 -9.55 -22.12 -26.69
CA ALA A 13 -9.12 -23.43 -27.17
C ALA A 13 -8.24 -24.17 -26.15
N THR A 14 -7.37 -23.44 -25.45
CA THR A 14 -6.44 -24.00 -24.47
C THR A 14 -7.02 -24.08 -23.06
N GLY A 15 -8.07 -23.31 -22.77
CA GLY A 15 -8.61 -23.16 -21.42
C GLY A 15 -7.66 -22.47 -20.45
N ARG A 16 -6.61 -21.80 -20.95
CA ARG A 16 -5.64 -21.10 -20.11
C ARG A 16 -6.25 -19.86 -19.46
N ALA A 17 -5.71 -19.47 -18.30
CA ALA A 17 -6.12 -18.24 -17.62
C ALA A 17 -5.81 -16.99 -18.46
N PHE A 18 -6.64 -15.96 -18.32
CA PHE A 18 -6.31 -14.61 -18.79
C PHE A 18 -5.33 -13.97 -17.81
N THR A 19 -4.15 -13.60 -18.30
CA THR A 19 -3.05 -13.15 -17.46
C THR A 19 -2.98 -11.63 -17.37
N ILE A 20 -2.89 -11.11 -16.15
CA ILE A 20 -2.75 -9.68 -15.85
C ILE A 20 -1.48 -9.46 -15.05
N THR A 21 -0.55 -8.68 -15.59
CA THR A 21 0.63 -8.24 -14.82
C THR A 21 0.43 -6.81 -14.37
N THR A 22 0.55 -6.57 -13.07
CA THR A 22 0.42 -5.23 -12.48
C THR A 22 1.68 -4.82 -11.74
N GLN A 23 2.22 -3.64 -12.08
CA GLN A 23 3.39 -3.07 -11.43
C GLN A 23 3.10 -1.66 -10.94
N SER A 24 3.42 -1.39 -9.68
CA SER A 24 3.27 -0.06 -9.10
C SER A 24 4.43 0.38 -8.20
N ARG A 25 5.36 -0.52 -7.89
CA ARG A 25 6.58 -0.23 -7.15
C ARG A 25 7.75 -0.09 -8.12
N THR A 26 8.65 0.88 -7.89
CA THR A 26 9.88 1.06 -8.69
C THR A 26 10.86 -0.09 -8.37
N ASP A 27 11.55 -0.61 -9.38
CA ASP A 27 11.95 -2.02 -9.45
C ASP A 27 13.07 -2.55 -8.54
N GLN A 28 12.81 -3.77 -8.05
CA GLN A 28 13.69 -4.95 -8.10
C GLN A 28 12.95 -6.19 -8.67
N PHE A 29 11.70 -6.02 -9.14
CA PHE A 29 10.75 -7.11 -9.41
C PHE A 29 10.04 -7.00 -10.76
N ALA A 30 10.56 -6.21 -11.72
CA ALA A 30 10.11 -6.25 -13.09
C ALA A 30 10.40 -7.63 -13.69
N SER A 31 9.43 -8.55 -13.59
CA SER A 31 9.40 -9.75 -14.41
C SER A 31 9.37 -9.32 -15.87
N GLU A 32 10.20 -9.94 -16.70
CA GLU A 32 10.11 -9.81 -18.16
C GLU A 32 8.64 -10.00 -18.58
N SER A 33 8.08 -8.92 -19.10
CA SER A 33 6.65 -8.70 -19.26
C SER A 33 6.15 -9.20 -20.62
N ASP A 34 6.81 -10.15 -21.27
CA ASP A 34 6.57 -10.39 -22.70
C ASP A 34 5.43 -11.37 -23.00
N HIS A 35 4.79 -11.96 -21.97
CA HIS A 35 3.79 -13.02 -22.16
C HIS A 35 2.44 -12.77 -21.49
N SER A 36 2.21 -11.61 -20.85
CA SER A 36 0.90 -11.33 -20.25
C SER A 36 -0.13 -10.83 -21.27
N ASP A 37 -1.40 -11.15 -21.06
CA ASP A 37 -2.49 -10.72 -21.93
C ASP A 37 -2.84 -9.23 -21.70
N PHE A 38 -2.63 -8.74 -20.47
CA PHE A 38 -2.94 -7.36 -20.07
C PHE A 38 -1.96 -6.81 -19.03
N HIS A 39 -1.49 -5.59 -19.27
CA HIS A 39 -0.51 -4.92 -18.41
C HIS A 39 -1.11 -3.69 -17.75
N ILE A 40 -0.91 -3.57 -16.44
CA ILE A 40 -1.26 -2.38 -15.66
C ILE A 40 0.02 -1.85 -15.02
N THR A 41 0.57 -0.78 -15.57
CA THR A 41 1.78 -0.14 -15.03
C THR A 41 1.39 1.21 -14.46
N ILE A 42 1.59 1.39 -13.17
CA ILE A 42 1.41 2.66 -12.47
C ILE A 42 2.74 3.38 -12.46
N ARG A 43 2.73 4.66 -12.82
CA ARG A 43 3.91 5.51 -12.75
C ARG A 43 4.52 5.43 -11.34
N PRO A 44 5.85 5.31 -11.20
CA PRO A 44 6.49 5.41 -9.90
C PRO A 44 6.22 6.75 -9.24
N ALA A 45 6.22 6.80 -7.91
CA ALA A 45 6.23 8.08 -7.20
C ALA A 45 7.55 8.81 -7.44
N ASP A 46 7.51 10.13 -7.34
CA ASP A 46 8.71 10.95 -7.49
C ASP A 46 9.69 10.68 -6.32
N GLU A 47 9.16 10.44 -5.12
CA GLU A 47 9.93 10.13 -3.90
C GLU A 47 9.17 9.18 -2.98
N GLY A 48 9.90 8.52 -2.09
CA GLY A 48 9.34 7.72 -1.00
C GLY A 48 8.80 6.34 -1.41
N ARG A 49 8.00 5.75 -0.51
CA ARG A 49 7.49 4.37 -0.62
C ARG A 49 6.01 4.30 -1.03
N LEU A 50 5.36 5.45 -1.17
CA LEU A 50 3.95 5.54 -1.52
C LEU A 50 3.75 5.42 -3.03
N PRO A 51 2.56 5.00 -3.49
CA PRO A 51 2.22 5.03 -4.91
C PRO A 51 2.13 6.48 -5.45
N SER A 52 2.41 6.68 -6.74
CA SER A 52 2.24 7.99 -7.40
C SER A 52 0.77 8.42 -7.37
N ARG A 53 0.47 9.62 -6.86
CA ARG A 53 -0.89 10.18 -6.90
C ARG A 53 -1.42 10.27 -8.33
N ALA A 54 -0.62 10.79 -9.26
CA ALA A 54 -1.00 10.88 -10.67
C ALA A 54 -1.24 9.48 -11.27
N GLY A 55 -0.36 8.52 -10.96
CA GLY A 55 -0.54 7.13 -11.37
C GLY A 55 -1.83 6.50 -10.80
N LEU A 56 -2.22 6.83 -9.57
CA LEU A 56 -3.49 6.39 -8.99
C LEU A 56 -4.72 7.04 -9.63
N GLN A 57 -4.61 8.28 -10.10
CA GLN A 57 -5.67 8.94 -10.86
C GLN A 57 -5.85 8.29 -12.23
N ASP A 58 -4.74 7.95 -12.90
CA ASP A 58 -4.75 7.18 -14.14
C ASP A 58 -5.36 5.78 -13.91
N LEU A 59 -4.98 5.11 -12.82
CA LEU A 59 -5.57 3.84 -12.41
C LEU A 59 -7.07 3.98 -12.17
N GLN A 60 -7.52 5.00 -11.45
CA GLN A 60 -8.94 5.26 -11.21
C GLN A 60 -9.73 5.34 -12.51
N ALA A 61 -9.20 6.03 -13.53
CA ALA A 61 -9.86 6.19 -14.81
C ALA A 61 -9.88 4.92 -15.67
N THR A 62 -8.88 4.06 -15.52
CA THR A 62 -8.62 2.93 -16.44
C THR A 62 -8.99 1.55 -15.87
N LEU A 63 -8.93 1.38 -14.56
CA LEU A 63 -9.26 0.13 -13.87
C LEU A 63 -10.66 -0.44 -14.17
N PRO A 64 -11.73 0.35 -14.41
CA PRO A 64 -13.03 -0.20 -14.81
C PRO A 64 -12.94 -1.08 -16.07
N LEU A 65 -12.06 -0.71 -17.01
CA LEU A 65 -11.88 -1.38 -18.30
C LEU A 65 -11.34 -2.81 -18.13
N THR A 66 -10.60 -3.08 -17.05
CA THR A 66 -10.08 -4.41 -16.75
C THR A 66 -11.20 -5.44 -16.64
N SER A 67 -12.28 -5.09 -15.94
CA SER A 67 -13.42 -6.01 -15.75
C SER A 67 -14.14 -6.31 -17.07
N ASP A 68 -14.21 -5.32 -17.96
CA ASP A 68 -14.86 -5.44 -19.27
C ASP A 68 -14.00 -6.29 -20.22
N VAL A 69 -12.68 -6.08 -20.22
CA VAL A 69 -11.72 -6.86 -21.02
C VAL A 69 -11.74 -8.33 -20.60
N VAL A 70 -11.70 -8.62 -19.30
CA VAL A 70 -11.78 -10.00 -18.82
C VAL A 70 -13.12 -10.63 -19.18
N ARG A 71 -14.24 -9.92 -18.99
CA ARG A 71 -15.56 -10.44 -19.40
C ARG A 71 -15.60 -10.73 -20.90
N ALA A 72 -15.04 -9.86 -21.73
CA ALA A 72 -15.03 -10.01 -23.18
C ALA A 72 -14.14 -11.18 -23.66
N SER A 73 -13.12 -11.58 -22.87
CA SER A 73 -12.30 -12.76 -23.18
C SER A 73 -13.10 -14.07 -23.07
N GLY A 74 -14.08 -14.13 -22.17
CA GLY A 74 -14.92 -15.31 -21.93
C GLY A 74 -14.26 -16.41 -21.10
N VAL A 75 -13.08 -16.15 -20.51
CA VAL A 75 -12.41 -17.10 -19.63
C VAL A 75 -13.11 -17.19 -18.27
N SER A 76 -12.99 -18.34 -17.62
CA SER A 76 -13.43 -18.52 -16.23
C SER A 76 -12.38 -18.13 -15.19
N THR A 77 -11.09 -18.13 -15.57
CA THR A 77 -9.96 -17.91 -14.65
C THR A 77 -9.13 -16.71 -15.09
N VAL A 78 -8.87 -15.82 -14.14
CA VAL A 78 -7.88 -14.73 -14.27
C VAL A 78 -6.70 -15.04 -13.39
N GLN A 79 -5.49 -14.83 -13.91
CA GLN A 79 -4.25 -14.99 -13.16
C GLN A 79 -3.54 -13.64 -13.08
N VAL A 80 -3.20 -13.21 -11.86
CA VAL A 80 -2.56 -11.92 -11.57
C VAL A 80 -1.13 -12.15 -11.10
N THR A 81 -0.20 -11.35 -11.61
CA THR A 81 1.22 -11.33 -11.21
C THR A 81 1.74 -9.91 -11.03
N GLY A 82 2.93 -9.76 -10.43
CA GLY A 82 3.67 -8.50 -10.36
C GLY A 82 3.88 -7.94 -8.95
N GLY A 83 4.36 -6.70 -8.86
CA GLY A 83 4.70 -5.98 -7.64
C GLY A 83 3.79 -4.79 -7.38
N MET A 84 2.88 -4.95 -6.43
CA MET A 84 1.85 -3.94 -6.12
C MET A 84 1.99 -3.34 -4.73
N HIS A 85 1.69 -2.04 -4.63
CA HIS A 85 1.23 -1.42 -3.39
C HIS A 85 -0.08 -2.10 -2.93
N LEU A 86 -0.31 -2.19 -1.63
CA LEU A 86 -1.42 -2.98 -1.07
C LEU A 86 -2.80 -2.37 -1.41
N SER A 87 -2.87 -1.04 -1.48
CA SER A 87 -4.00 -0.28 -1.96
C SER A 87 -4.34 -0.58 -3.42
N VAL A 88 -3.33 -0.69 -4.28
CA VAL A 88 -3.48 -1.06 -5.69
C VAL A 88 -3.97 -2.50 -5.81
N ALA A 89 -3.41 -3.41 -5.02
CA ALA A 89 -3.83 -4.82 -4.99
C ALA A 89 -5.31 -4.96 -4.56
N LEU A 90 -5.73 -4.29 -3.49
CA LEU A 90 -7.14 -4.24 -3.06
C LEU A 90 -8.06 -3.68 -4.15
N ALA A 91 -7.65 -2.60 -4.83
CA ALA A 91 -8.43 -2.02 -5.91
C ALA A 91 -8.54 -2.96 -7.12
N LEU A 92 -7.47 -3.65 -7.49
CA LEU A 92 -7.47 -4.64 -8.56
C LEU A 92 -8.42 -5.80 -8.24
N GLY A 93 -8.36 -6.32 -7.02
CA GLY A 93 -9.32 -7.31 -6.53
C GLY A 93 -10.77 -6.84 -6.66
N ALA A 94 -11.04 -5.61 -6.23
CA ALA A 94 -12.36 -4.99 -6.34
C ALA A 94 -12.84 -4.81 -7.78
N ALA A 95 -11.92 -4.68 -8.74
CA ALA A 95 -12.22 -4.63 -10.18
C ALA A 95 -12.56 -6.01 -10.76
N LEU A 96 -12.20 -7.09 -10.06
CA LEU A 96 -12.41 -8.48 -10.46
C LEU A 96 -13.36 -9.19 -9.48
N PRO A 97 -14.64 -8.77 -9.38
CA PRO A 97 -15.58 -9.34 -8.43
C PRO A 97 -15.99 -10.77 -8.82
N GLU A 98 -16.33 -11.57 -7.82
CA GLU A 98 -16.77 -12.97 -7.97
C GLU A 98 -18.00 -13.14 -8.86
N THR A 99 -18.90 -12.16 -8.84
CA THR A 99 -20.10 -12.15 -9.68
C THR A 99 -19.81 -12.00 -11.18
N LYS A 100 -18.60 -11.59 -11.56
CA LYS A 100 -18.21 -11.39 -12.97
C LYS A 100 -17.15 -12.38 -13.44
N ILE A 101 -16.25 -12.80 -12.55
CA ILE A 101 -15.08 -13.62 -12.87
C ILE A 101 -15.13 -14.86 -11.99
N GLY A 102 -15.06 -16.06 -12.57
CA GLY A 102 -15.21 -17.32 -11.83
C GLY A 102 -14.10 -17.53 -10.80
N ASN A 103 -12.88 -17.82 -11.27
CA ASN A 103 -11.70 -18.00 -10.44
C ASN A 103 -10.70 -16.85 -10.62
N LEU A 104 -10.09 -16.42 -9.52
CA LEU A 104 -8.99 -15.49 -9.47
C LEU A 104 -7.79 -16.16 -8.80
N GLU A 105 -6.69 -16.23 -9.53
CA GLU A 105 -5.39 -16.71 -9.07
C GLU A 105 -4.42 -15.54 -8.97
N VAL A 106 -3.58 -15.54 -7.94
CA VAL A 106 -2.50 -14.56 -7.80
C VAL A 106 -1.22 -15.32 -7.52
N LEU A 107 -0.19 -15.13 -8.34
CA LEU A 107 1.12 -15.75 -8.08
C LEU A 107 1.93 -14.84 -7.19
N ASP A 108 2.51 -15.41 -6.13
CA ASP A 108 3.52 -14.70 -5.35
C ASP A 108 4.90 -14.76 -6.01
N LEU A 109 5.87 -14.08 -5.38
CA LEU A 109 7.25 -14.00 -5.85
C LEU A 109 8.00 -15.35 -5.81
N HIS A 110 7.43 -16.36 -5.14
CA HIS A 110 7.98 -17.71 -5.05
C HIS A 110 7.27 -18.69 -6.00
N GLY A 111 6.34 -18.20 -6.83
CA GLY A 111 5.56 -19.01 -7.77
C GLY A 111 4.41 -19.79 -7.11
N ALA A 112 4.10 -19.55 -5.84
CA ALA A 112 2.94 -20.18 -5.22
C ALA A 112 1.65 -19.51 -5.71
N VAL A 113 0.63 -20.32 -5.98
CA VAL A 113 -0.66 -19.86 -6.49
C VAL A 113 -1.62 -19.64 -5.31
N TRP A 114 -2.07 -18.40 -5.15
CA TRP A 114 -3.09 -18.00 -4.19
C TRP A 114 -4.42 -17.89 -4.93
N THR A 115 -5.35 -18.80 -4.66
CA THR A 115 -6.58 -18.93 -5.44
C THR A 115 -7.81 -18.52 -4.64
N SER A 116 -8.80 -17.94 -5.32
CA SER A 116 -10.13 -17.66 -4.77
C SER A 116 -11.01 -18.92 -4.66
N GLN A 117 -10.62 -20.00 -5.34
CA GLN A 117 -11.33 -21.26 -5.31
C GLN A 117 -10.77 -22.17 -4.21
N LEU A 118 -11.65 -22.79 -3.42
CA LEU A 118 -11.25 -23.70 -2.36
C LEU A 118 -10.58 -24.94 -2.96
N SER A 119 -9.35 -25.23 -2.55
CA SER A 119 -8.57 -26.37 -3.04
C SER A 119 -7.56 -26.82 -1.99
N ASP A 120 -7.65 -28.08 -1.53
CA ASP A 120 -6.70 -28.71 -0.60
C ASP A 120 -6.36 -27.82 0.61
N ASP A 121 -7.38 -27.23 1.24
CA ASP A 121 -7.22 -26.32 2.38
C ASP A 121 -6.80 -27.10 3.64
N PRO A 122 -5.59 -26.87 4.20
CA PRO A 122 -5.12 -27.60 5.36
C PRO A 122 -5.73 -27.11 6.70
N GLU A 123 -6.49 -26.01 6.69
CA GLU A 123 -7.16 -25.43 7.86
C GLU A 123 -6.25 -25.17 9.07
N ILE A 124 -5.02 -24.75 8.80
CA ILE A 124 -4.01 -24.47 9.83
C ILE A 124 -4.30 -23.13 10.51
N HIS A 125 -4.74 -22.13 9.75
CA HIS A 125 -4.92 -20.77 10.23
C HIS A 125 -6.38 -20.41 10.55
N GLU A 126 -6.58 -19.89 11.76
CA GLU A 126 -7.82 -19.31 12.27
C GLU A 126 -7.77 -17.77 12.19
N VAL A 127 -8.89 -17.15 11.83
CA VAL A 127 -9.05 -15.68 11.82
C VAL A 127 -9.66 -15.24 13.14
N LEU A 128 -9.02 -14.30 13.81
CA LEU A 128 -9.41 -13.75 15.10
C LEU A 128 -9.50 -12.23 15.04
N THR A 129 -10.29 -11.66 15.95
CA THR A 129 -10.52 -10.22 16.05
C THR A 129 -10.25 -9.76 17.49
N LYS A 130 -9.63 -8.60 17.65
CA LYS A 130 -9.46 -7.93 18.95
C LYS A 130 -9.75 -6.43 18.84
N THR A 131 -10.43 -5.91 19.86
CA THR A 131 -10.76 -4.48 19.95
C THR A 131 -9.56 -3.67 20.42
N ILE A 132 -9.42 -2.46 19.87
CA ILE A 132 -8.48 -1.43 20.34
C ILE A 132 -9.25 -0.44 21.21
N GLU A 133 -8.78 -0.21 22.43
CA GLU A 133 -9.36 0.80 23.32
C GLU A 133 -8.91 2.21 22.90
N SER A 134 -9.86 3.15 22.78
CA SER A 134 -9.61 4.57 22.52
C SER A 134 -10.83 5.43 22.89
N GLU A 135 -10.68 6.75 22.78
CA GLU A 135 -11.78 7.72 22.94
C GLU A 135 -12.59 7.80 21.64
N PHE A 136 -13.63 6.96 21.56
CA PHE A 136 -14.52 6.87 20.40
C PHE A 136 -15.73 7.80 20.51
N THR A 137 -16.32 8.18 19.37
CA THR A 137 -17.61 8.88 19.35
C THR A 137 -18.74 7.99 19.84
N ALA A 138 -19.64 8.56 20.64
CA ALA A 138 -20.90 7.90 21.01
C ALA A 138 -21.78 7.63 19.78
N ASP A 139 -22.48 6.49 19.81
CA ASP A 139 -23.38 6.02 18.74
C ASP A 139 -24.43 7.05 18.33
N GLY A 140 -24.65 7.20 17.01
CA GLY A 140 -25.81 7.91 16.48
C GLY A 140 -25.60 8.76 15.21
N ASP A 141 -24.35 8.94 14.75
CA ASP A 141 -24.10 9.69 13.51
C ASP A 141 -24.19 8.76 12.27
N PRO A 142 -25.02 9.05 11.26
CA PRO A 142 -25.01 8.34 9.97
C PRO A 142 -23.64 8.39 9.24
N SER A 143 -22.68 9.20 9.69
CA SER A 143 -21.30 9.24 9.17
C SER A 143 -20.32 8.31 9.91
N THR A 144 -20.80 7.26 10.60
CA THR A 144 -19.97 6.33 11.37
C THR A 144 -18.78 5.79 10.58
N LYS A 145 -17.59 5.90 11.18
CA LYS A 145 -16.32 5.39 10.64
C LYS A 145 -15.72 4.40 11.62
N VAL A 146 -15.20 3.30 11.11
CA VAL A 146 -14.52 2.27 11.93
C VAL A 146 -13.14 2.01 11.36
N ALA A 147 -12.12 2.07 12.23
CA ALA A 147 -10.76 1.71 11.86
C ALA A 147 -10.58 0.18 11.97
N VAL A 148 -10.01 -0.44 10.93
CA VAL A 148 -9.72 -1.87 10.93
C VAL A 148 -8.28 -2.07 10.49
N PHE A 149 -7.51 -2.77 11.31
CA PHE A 149 -6.18 -3.25 10.95
C PHE A 149 -6.22 -4.74 10.69
N VAL A 150 -5.97 -5.13 9.44
CA VAL A 150 -5.82 -6.55 9.08
C VAL A 150 -4.34 -6.87 9.03
N THR A 151 -3.90 -7.85 9.81
CA THR A 151 -2.53 -8.35 9.75
C THR A 151 -2.47 -9.86 9.56
N LEU A 152 -1.82 -10.28 8.48
CA LEU A 152 -1.75 -11.68 8.06
C LEU A 152 -0.33 -12.26 8.15
N ILE A 153 0.58 -11.57 8.83
CA ILE A 153 1.96 -11.98 9.03
C ILE A 153 2.36 -11.85 10.50
N ASP A 154 3.52 -12.40 10.83
CA ASP A 154 4.02 -12.48 12.20
C ASP A 154 4.50 -11.15 12.77
N ASN A 155 4.40 -11.03 14.10
CA ASN A 155 4.81 -9.88 14.92
C ASN A 155 4.38 -8.53 14.33
N PRO A 156 3.06 -8.29 14.15
CA PRO A 156 2.60 -7.04 13.60
C PRO A 156 2.95 -5.87 14.51
N ASP A 157 3.60 -4.85 13.94
CA ASP A 157 3.72 -3.56 14.61
C ASP A 157 2.40 -2.79 14.49
N GLU A 158 1.65 -2.76 15.59
CA GLU A 158 0.40 -2.01 15.70
C GLU A 158 0.59 -0.54 16.05
N THR A 159 1.83 -0.06 16.26
CA THR A 159 2.12 1.28 16.78
C THR A 159 1.56 2.36 15.87
N ALA A 160 1.86 2.29 14.56
CA ALA A 160 1.37 3.24 13.56
C ALA A 160 -0.17 3.22 13.45
N PHE A 161 -0.80 2.04 13.58
CA PHE A 161 -2.27 1.94 13.54
C PHE A 161 -2.92 2.52 14.80
N ARG A 162 -2.36 2.25 15.98
CA ARG A 162 -2.84 2.84 17.24
C ARG A 162 -2.64 4.35 17.25
N GLN A 163 -1.57 4.85 16.64
CA GLN A 163 -1.34 6.28 16.45
C GLN A 163 -2.42 6.90 15.56
N LEU A 164 -2.71 6.30 14.40
CA LEU A 164 -3.79 6.74 13.50
C LEU A 164 -5.13 6.93 14.24
N VAL A 165 -5.48 5.99 15.13
CA VAL A 165 -6.72 6.05 15.92
C VAL A 165 -6.66 7.14 17.00
N ARG A 166 -5.54 7.24 17.73
CA ARG A 166 -5.40 8.19 18.86
C ARG A 166 -5.29 9.64 18.42
N GLU A 167 -4.66 9.92 17.28
CA GLU A 167 -4.45 11.29 16.79
C GLU A 167 -5.71 11.93 16.22
N GLN A 168 -6.81 11.16 16.11
CA GLN A 168 -8.10 11.65 15.65
C GLN A 168 -9.21 11.34 16.66
N PRO A 169 -9.18 11.93 17.88
CA PRO A 169 -10.21 11.69 18.88
C PRO A 169 -11.59 12.03 18.34
N GLY A 170 -12.54 11.12 18.52
CA GLY A 170 -13.90 11.31 18.02
C GLY A 170 -14.05 11.28 16.48
N PHE A 171 -13.06 10.78 15.73
CA PHE A 171 -13.24 10.51 14.30
C PHE A 171 -13.78 9.10 14.04
N PHE A 172 -13.34 8.14 14.84
CA PHE A 172 -13.76 6.74 14.77
C PHE A 172 -14.76 6.41 15.88
N SER A 173 -15.75 5.56 15.55
CA SER A 173 -16.66 4.97 16.55
C SER A 173 -16.13 3.65 17.12
N ALA A 174 -15.19 3.00 16.41
CA ALA A 174 -14.49 1.82 16.91
C ALA A 174 -13.17 1.62 16.16
N ALA A 175 -12.30 0.81 16.76
CA ALA A 175 -11.10 0.30 16.12
C ALA A 175 -10.88 -1.18 16.46
N GLU A 176 -10.61 -1.99 15.44
CA GLU A 176 -10.48 -3.45 15.55
C GLU A 176 -9.21 -3.92 14.82
N VAL A 177 -8.59 -4.98 15.34
CA VAL A 177 -7.49 -5.69 14.67
C VAL A 177 -7.95 -7.10 14.32
N ILE A 178 -7.90 -7.45 13.03
CA ILE A 178 -8.12 -8.80 12.52
C ILE A 178 -6.76 -9.44 12.24
N PHE A 179 -6.54 -10.63 12.79
CA PHE A 179 -5.27 -11.33 12.65
C PHE A 179 -5.48 -12.85 12.51
N VAL A 180 -4.41 -13.57 12.17
CA VAL A 180 -4.44 -15.03 12.02
C VAL A 180 -3.62 -15.74 13.09
N ARG A 181 -4.03 -16.97 13.45
CA ARG A 181 -3.28 -17.89 14.33
C ARG A 181 -3.23 -19.32 13.77
N PRO A 182 -2.17 -20.11 14.00
CA PRO A 182 -0.93 -19.72 14.66
C PRO A 182 -0.22 -18.65 13.85
N ILE A 183 0.58 -17.83 14.52
CA ILE A 183 1.28 -16.77 13.83
C ILE A 183 2.47 -17.38 13.10
N GLY A 184 2.63 -17.06 11.82
CA GLY A 184 3.66 -17.65 10.99
C GLY A 184 3.45 -17.37 9.50
N ARG A 185 4.08 -18.19 8.67
CA ARG A 185 3.91 -18.10 7.21
C ARG A 185 2.55 -18.70 6.83
N LEU A 186 1.72 -17.88 6.18
CA LEU A 186 0.48 -18.35 5.59
C LEU A 186 0.72 -19.38 4.48
N ASP A 187 -0.11 -20.41 4.45
CA ASP A 187 -0.17 -21.37 3.34
C ASP A 187 -1.10 -20.82 2.25
N ALA A 188 -0.60 -20.77 1.01
CA ALA A 188 -1.36 -20.25 -0.12
C ALA A 188 -2.64 -21.05 -0.42
N ARG A 189 -2.71 -22.33 -0.01
CA ARG A 189 -3.90 -23.18 -0.15
C ARG A 189 -5.07 -22.71 0.71
N GLU A 190 -4.81 -21.96 1.77
CA GLU A 190 -5.84 -21.40 2.66
C GLU A 190 -6.40 -20.07 2.14
N ALA A 191 -5.86 -19.53 1.05
CA ALA A 191 -6.16 -18.20 0.55
C ALA A 191 -7.66 -17.97 0.28
N ALA A 192 -8.34 -18.95 -0.33
CA ALA A 192 -9.77 -18.89 -0.61
C ALA A 192 -10.59 -18.73 0.68
N ARG A 193 -10.35 -19.59 1.67
CA ARG A 193 -11.08 -19.57 2.94
C ARG A 193 -10.73 -18.34 3.77
N LEU A 194 -9.44 -17.99 3.88
CA LEU A 194 -8.99 -16.87 4.71
C LEU A 194 -9.46 -15.53 4.13
N SER A 195 -9.43 -15.34 2.81
CA SER A 195 -9.88 -14.09 2.20
C SER A 195 -11.38 -13.86 2.45
N VAL A 196 -12.19 -14.90 2.33
CA VAL A 196 -13.62 -14.85 2.68
C VAL A 196 -13.83 -14.58 4.18
N LYS A 197 -13.15 -15.33 5.07
CA LYS A 197 -13.29 -15.17 6.53
C LYS A 197 -12.90 -13.77 7.01
N VAL A 198 -11.72 -13.27 6.60
CA VAL A 198 -11.26 -11.91 6.96
C VAL A 198 -12.24 -10.86 6.45
N THR A 199 -12.71 -10.98 5.21
CA THR A 199 -13.65 -9.99 4.66
C THR A 199 -15.01 -10.04 5.35
N ASN A 200 -15.48 -11.23 5.75
CA ASN A 200 -16.70 -11.37 6.54
C ASN A 200 -16.57 -10.72 7.92
N GLU A 201 -15.40 -10.78 8.57
CA GLU A 201 -15.14 -10.05 9.80
C GLU A 201 -15.17 -8.53 9.58
N ILE A 202 -14.57 -8.01 8.51
CA ILE A 202 -14.66 -6.58 8.16
C ILE A 202 -16.12 -6.16 7.96
N LYS A 203 -16.91 -6.96 7.23
CA LYS A 203 -18.34 -6.70 7.01
C LYS A 203 -19.15 -6.75 8.31
N ARG A 204 -18.86 -7.72 9.18
CA ARG A 204 -19.49 -7.86 10.50
C ARG A 204 -19.24 -6.61 11.34
N ILE A 205 -17.98 -6.14 11.38
CA ILE A 205 -17.59 -4.92 12.08
C ILE A 205 -18.35 -3.71 11.51
N SER A 206 -18.33 -3.49 10.18
CA SER A 206 -19.11 -2.40 9.56
C SER A 206 -20.59 -2.46 9.94
N ALA A 207 -21.21 -3.65 9.90
CA ALA A 207 -22.62 -3.85 10.20
C ALA A 207 -22.98 -3.56 11.67
N GLN A 208 -22.11 -3.87 12.63
CA GLN A 208 -22.31 -3.53 14.04
C GLN A 208 -22.46 -2.02 14.27
N PHE A 209 -21.85 -1.22 13.40
CA PHE A 209 -21.85 0.24 13.47
C PHE A 209 -22.71 0.88 12.36
N GLY A 210 -23.81 0.22 11.98
CA GLY A 210 -24.79 0.80 11.06
C GLY A 210 -24.35 0.86 9.59
N ARG A 211 -23.52 -0.11 9.15
CA ARG A 211 -22.85 -0.12 7.83
C ARG A 211 -21.84 1.01 7.67
N ALA A 212 -21.03 1.21 8.70
CA ALA A 212 -19.98 2.23 8.78
C ALA A 212 -18.99 2.18 7.60
N GLU A 213 -18.45 3.36 7.23
CA GLU A 213 -17.28 3.46 6.35
C GLU A 213 -16.08 2.80 7.03
N ILE A 214 -15.38 1.93 6.30
CA ILE A 214 -14.22 1.21 6.84
C ILE A 214 -12.94 1.97 6.50
N HIS A 215 -12.12 2.22 7.51
CA HIS A 215 -10.75 2.72 7.35
C HIS A 215 -9.78 1.56 7.53
N LEU A 216 -9.35 0.99 6.41
CA LEU A 216 -8.60 -0.26 6.36
C LEU A 216 -7.09 0.01 6.22
N ALA A 217 -6.35 -0.39 7.25
CA ALA A 217 -4.92 -0.64 7.17
C ALA A 217 -4.70 -2.14 6.94
N PHE A 218 -4.01 -2.52 5.87
CA PHE A 218 -3.73 -3.93 5.55
C PHE A 218 -2.22 -4.20 5.64
N HIS A 219 -1.86 -5.25 6.34
CA HIS A 219 -0.49 -5.74 6.50
C HIS A 219 -0.44 -7.22 6.17
N GLY A 220 0.16 -7.55 5.03
CA GLY A 220 0.28 -8.93 4.60
C GLY A 220 0.69 -9.05 3.13
N PRO A 221 0.63 -10.28 2.58
CA PRO A 221 0.96 -10.52 1.19
C PRO A 221 0.02 -9.76 0.25
N PHE A 222 0.56 -9.17 -0.82
CA PHE A 222 -0.26 -8.49 -1.83
C PHE A 222 -1.26 -9.46 -2.50
N THR A 223 -0.92 -10.75 -2.57
CA THR A 223 -1.80 -11.81 -3.08
C THR A 223 -3.10 -11.87 -2.29
N MET A 224 -3.01 -11.83 -0.96
CA MET A 224 -4.19 -11.73 -0.09
C MET A 224 -4.89 -10.39 -0.24
N ALA A 225 -4.19 -9.28 -0.42
CA ALA A 225 -4.81 -7.97 -0.67
C ALA A 225 -5.71 -8.00 -1.93
N VAL A 226 -5.26 -8.62 -3.02
CA VAL A 226 -6.09 -8.81 -4.22
C VAL A 226 -7.33 -9.66 -3.91
N LEU A 227 -7.17 -10.81 -3.24
CA LEU A 227 -8.30 -11.69 -2.92
C LEU A 227 -9.30 -11.04 -1.96
N LEU A 228 -8.83 -10.27 -0.97
CA LEU A 228 -9.71 -9.51 -0.07
C LEU A 228 -10.49 -8.44 -0.82
N GLY A 229 -9.82 -7.68 -1.70
CA GLY A 229 -10.44 -6.62 -2.48
C GLY A 229 -11.67 -7.09 -3.27
N ARG A 230 -11.59 -8.29 -3.82
CA ARG A 230 -12.68 -8.97 -4.54
C ARG A 230 -13.94 -9.18 -3.70
N HIS A 231 -13.80 -9.31 -2.39
CA HIS A 231 -14.90 -9.57 -1.46
C HIS A 231 -15.37 -8.33 -0.69
N LEU A 232 -14.74 -7.15 -0.85
CA LEU A 232 -15.15 -5.91 -0.17
C LEU A 232 -16.45 -5.29 -0.72
N ASN A 233 -17.27 -6.08 -1.42
CA ASN A 233 -18.53 -5.61 -1.98
C ASN A 233 -19.46 -5.07 -0.88
N THR A 234 -20.24 -4.04 -1.22
CA THR A 234 -21.18 -3.33 -0.34
C THR A 234 -20.58 -2.52 0.80
N LEU A 235 -19.25 -2.46 0.88
CA LEU A 235 -18.52 -1.57 1.77
C LEU A 235 -17.97 -0.38 0.99
N ARG A 236 -17.98 0.77 1.67
CA ARG A 236 -17.16 1.92 1.31
C ARG A 236 -15.92 1.87 2.18
N THR A 237 -14.74 1.75 1.56
CA THR A 237 -13.50 1.48 2.28
C THR A 237 -12.43 2.51 1.92
N VAL A 238 -11.95 3.28 2.90
CA VAL A 238 -10.74 4.09 2.79
C VAL A 238 -9.55 3.18 3.08
N VAL A 239 -8.66 3.02 2.11
CA VAL A 239 -7.48 2.16 2.23
C VAL A 239 -6.24 2.99 2.49
N TYR A 240 -5.45 2.53 3.47
CA TYR A 240 -4.22 3.16 3.89
C TYR A 240 -2.98 2.40 3.40
N GLU A 241 -1.93 3.13 3.08
CA GLU A 241 -0.57 2.58 2.92
C GLU A 241 0.27 2.94 4.14
N TRP A 242 1.18 2.05 4.50
CA TRP A 242 2.18 2.33 5.52
C TRP A 242 3.35 3.09 4.88
N ASP A 243 3.80 4.14 5.55
CA ASP A 243 5.01 4.88 5.23
C ASP A 243 5.84 5.10 6.51
N ASN A 244 7.11 5.48 6.34
CA ASN A 244 7.98 5.81 7.45
C ASN A 244 8.90 6.99 7.08
N PRO A 245 8.34 8.21 6.96
CA PRO A 245 9.13 9.40 6.75
C PRO A 245 10.10 9.62 7.92
N GLU A 246 11.33 10.05 7.62
CA GLU A 246 12.34 10.36 8.66
C GLU A 246 11.85 11.37 9.69
N THR A 247 10.95 12.28 9.29
CA THR A 247 10.43 13.38 10.11
C THR A 247 9.37 12.95 11.12
N THR A 248 8.53 11.96 10.80
CA THR A 248 7.35 11.60 11.59
C THR A 248 7.35 10.16 12.07
N GLY A 249 8.25 9.32 11.55
CA GLY A 249 8.27 7.89 11.84
C GLY A 249 7.11 7.12 11.16
N PRO A 250 6.85 5.88 11.60
CA PRO A 250 5.88 4.98 10.98
C PRO A 250 4.45 5.52 11.04
N VAL A 251 3.79 5.67 9.88
CA VAL A 251 2.44 6.23 9.76
C VAL A 251 1.61 5.50 8.72
N TYR A 252 0.30 5.49 8.90
CA TYR A 252 -0.65 5.06 7.88
C TYR A 252 -1.24 6.28 7.16
N ILE A 253 -1.09 6.34 5.85
CA ILE A 253 -1.56 7.45 5.00
C ILE A 253 -2.75 6.97 4.16
N PRO A 254 -3.88 7.70 4.13
CA PRO A 254 -5.03 7.32 3.31
C PRO A 254 -4.71 7.55 1.82
N VAL A 255 -4.89 6.50 1.00
CA VAL A 255 -4.46 6.53 -0.41
C VAL A 255 -5.63 6.42 -1.39
N LEU A 256 -6.58 5.50 -1.15
CA LEU A 256 -7.75 5.29 -2.02
C LEU A 256 -9.04 5.21 -1.19
N THR A 257 -10.16 5.55 -1.81
CA THR A 257 -11.48 5.05 -1.40
C THR A 257 -11.99 4.08 -2.44
N ILE A 258 -12.31 2.87 -1.98
CA ILE A 258 -12.79 1.75 -2.79
C ILE A 258 -14.27 1.51 -2.48
N GLU A 259 -15.08 1.35 -3.52
CA GLU A 259 -16.50 1.00 -3.44
C GLU A 259 -16.88 0.16 -4.66
N LEU A 260 -17.26 -1.11 -4.46
CA LEU A 260 -17.62 -1.99 -5.56
C LEU A 260 -19.04 -1.71 -6.05
N GLY A 261 -19.28 -1.88 -7.34
CA GLY A 261 -20.61 -1.74 -7.95
C GLY A 261 -20.94 -0.32 -8.42
N VAL A 262 -20.00 0.62 -8.29
CA VAL A 262 -20.15 1.99 -8.81
C VAL A 262 -19.83 2.02 -10.30
N ALA A 263 -20.63 2.75 -11.09
CA ALA A 263 -20.53 2.79 -12.56
C ALA A 263 -19.15 3.27 -13.09
N ARG A 264 -18.43 4.07 -12.30
CA ARG A 264 -17.11 4.62 -12.66
C ARG A 264 -15.93 3.73 -12.22
N GLY A 265 -16.22 2.50 -11.78
CA GLY A 265 -15.22 1.56 -11.26
C GLY A 265 -15.05 1.60 -9.75
N PRO A 266 -14.18 0.70 -9.23
CA PRO A 266 -14.05 0.48 -7.80
C PRO A 266 -13.34 1.62 -7.06
N ILE A 267 -12.48 2.40 -7.71
CA ILE A 267 -11.80 3.54 -7.06
C ILE A 267 -12.70 4.77 -7.19
N THR A 268 -13.33 5.19 -6.09
CA THR A 268 -14.21 6.37 -6.08
C THR A 268 -13.48 7.67 -5.75
N GLN A 269 -12.33 7.58 -5.06
CA GLN A 269 -11.51 8.74 -4.73
C GLN A 269 -10.04 8.37 -4.57
N VAL A 270 -9.14 9.18 -5.14
CA VAL A 270 -7.72 9.18 -4.78
C VAL A 270 -7.54 10.16 -3.61
N ARG A 271 -7.10 9.64 -2.46
CA ARG A 271 -7.00 10.36 -1.18
C ARG A 271 -5.59 10.88 -0.91
N LEU A 272 -4.57 10.33 -1.57
CA LEU A 272 -3.18 10.70 -1.34
C LEU A 272 -2.97 12.19 -1.62
N GLN A 273 -2.77 12.99 -0.57
CA GLN A 273 -2.41 14.40 -0.66
C GLN A 273 -0.90 14.54 -0.53
N TRP A 274 -0.27 15.23 -1.49
CA TRP A 274 1.12 15.64 -1.35
C TRP A 274 1.14 16.81 -0.38
N ASP A 275 1.67 16.63 0.82
CA ASP A 275 1.86 17.75 1.74
C ASP A 275 3.16 18.49 1.37
N HIS A 276 3.03 19.64 0.70
CA HIS A 276 4.17 20.51 0.41
C HIS A 276 4.87 21.02 1.68
N ARG A 277 4.27 20.88 2.88
CA ARG A 277 4.85 21.38 4.13
C ARG A 277 6.03 20.57 4.66
N LEU A 278 6.29 19.37 4.13
CA LEU A 278 7.43 18.55 4.56
C LEU A 278 8.75 18.90 3.85
N THR A 279 8.76 19.80 2.86
CA THR A 279 9.99 20.22 2.15
C THR A 279 10.50 21.62 2.53
N GLU A 280 9.67 22.48 3.14
CA GLU A 280 10.11 23.83 3.53
C GLU A 280 10.81 23.88 4.90
N SER A 281 10.51 22.97 5.84
CA SER A 281 11.16 22.99 7.16
C SER A 281 12.62 22.55 7.13
N THR A 282 13.06 21.85 6.08
CA THR A 282 14.45 21.42 5.89
C THR A 282 15.32 22.49 5.21
N LEU A 283 14.72 23.47 4.52
CA LEU A 283 15.45 24.55 3.84
C LEU A 283 15.53 25.85 4.64
N GLN A 284 14.69 26.02 5.67
CA GLN A 284 14.77 27.17 6.59
C GLN A 284 15.68 26.94 7.82
N GLY A 285 16.14 25.71 8.06
CA GLY A 285 17.07 25.39 9.15
C GLY A 285 18.55 25.60 8.85
N CYS A 286 18.94 25.90 7.61
CA CYS A 286 20.35 26.01 7.19
C CYS A 286 20.87 27.44 7.00
N TRP A 287 20.10 28.47 7.35
CA TRP A 287 20.55 29.87 7.27
C TRP A 287 20.23 30.67 8.54
N GLU A 288 20.41 30.11 9.73
CA GLU A 288 20.35 30.94 10.95
C GLU A 288 21.14 30.35 12.12
N VAL A 289 22.45 30.13 11.92
CA VAL A 289 23.39 30.07 13.06
C VAL A 289 24.66 30.85 12.72
N GLY A 290 24.73 32.07 13.25
CA GLY A 290 25.97 32.59 13.84
C GLY A 290 26.83 33.53 13.00
N THR A 291 26.46 34.82 12.96
CA THR A 291 27.44 35.91 13.18
C THR A 291 26.77 37.12 13.81
N SER A 292 26.64 37.11 15.14
CA SER A 292 26.45 38.34 15.92
C SER A 292 26.94 38.08 17.35
N GLN A 293 28.23 38.34 17.56
CA GLN A 293 28.80 39.03 18.72
C GLN A 293 30.30 38.72 18.77
N PHE A 294 31.12 39.66 18.30
CA PHE A 294 32.43 40.03 18.86
C PHE A 294 33.02 41.08 17.93
N TYR A 295 32.80 42.35 18.22
CA TYR A 295 33.84 43.39 18.29
C TYR A 295 33.19 44.77 18.45
N SER A 296 33.14 45.22 19.70
CA SER A 296 33.13 46.62 20.06
C SER A 296 34.21 46.78 21.12
N GLU A 297 35.39 47.28 20.74
CA GLU A 297 36.00 48.45 21.38
C GLU A 297 37.36 48.81 20.76
N ARG A 298 37.42 50.08 20.32
CA ARG A 298 38.56 51.03 20.35
C ARG A 298 39.76 50.89 19.38
N HIS A 299 39.72 51.82 18.43
CA HIS A 299 40.77 52.77 18.04
C HIS A 299 42.11 52.30 17.44
N ALA A 300 42.25 52.67 16.16
CA ALA A 300 43.37 53.43 15.57
C ALA A 300 44.80 52.84 15.64
N ARG A 301 45.35 52.46 14.47
CA ARG A 301 46.48 53.16 13.79
C ARG A 301 47.10 52.28 12.68
N ARG A 302 47.28 52.92 11.52
CA ARG A 302 48.42 52.87 10.58
C ARG A 302 49.03 51.53 10.12
N ALA A 303 49.11 51.45 8.79
CA ALA A 303 49.94 50.61 7.94
C ALA A 303 51.44 50.51 8.31
N THR A 304 52.03 49.32 8.12
CA THR A 304 53.36 49.01 7.53
C THR A 304 53.52 47.46 7.60
N LEU A 305 53.63 46.74 6.47
CA LEU A 305 54.85 46.29 5.76
C LEU A 305 55.77 45.31 6.54
N THR A 306 56.23 44.28 5.81
CA THR A 306 57.25 43.25 6.12
C THR A 306 56.81 42.11 7.05
N GLY A 307 57.13 40.83 6.86
CA GLY A 307 57.97 40.12 5.88
C GLY A 307 58.35 38.73 6.45
N GLY A 308 58.38 37.70 5.60
CA GLY A 308 59.04 36.38 5.82
C GLY A 308 58.37 35.40 6.80
N LEU A 309 58.66 34.09 6.81
CA LEU A 309 59.32 33.13 5.93
C LEU A 309 59.31 31.79 6.72
N LEU A 310 59.24 30.64 6.05
CA LEU A 310 59.51 29.26 6.54
C LEU A 310 58.50 28.67 7.55
N GLY A 311 58.17 27.37 7.55
CA GLY A 311 58.62 26.19 6.81
C GLY A 311 57.62 25.05 7.07
N ILE A 312 57.29 24.24 6.05
CA ILE A 312 57.66 22.82 5.91
C ILE A 312 57.39 21.97 7.16
N GLU A 313 56.39 21.09 7.09
CA GLU A 313 56.56 19.62 7.24
C GLU A 313 55.25 18.87 6.95
N LYS A 314 55.33 17.90 6.03
CA LYS A 314 54.42 16.74 5.95
C LYS A 314 55.01 15.61 6.80
N PRO A 315 54.19 14.68 7.30
CA PRO A 315 54.24 13.35 6.67
C PRO A 315 52.86 12.72 6.46
N GLY A 316 52.87 11.70 5.58
CA GLY A 316 51.72 11.02 4.99
C GLY A 316 51.08 9.89 5.82
N PRO A 317 50.28 9.04 5.16
CA PRO A 317 49.15 8.34 5.75
C PRO A 317 49.47 6.91 6.20
N GLN A 318 48.65 6.37 7.11
CA GLN A 318 48.59 4.93 7.37
C GLN A 318 47.14 4.41 7.30
N GLU A 319 47.05 3.27 6.64
CA GLU A 319 45.89 2.43 6.36
C GLU A 319 45.33 1.73 7.61
N ALA A 320 44.03 1.46 7.58
CA ALA A 320 43.38 0.29 8.18
C ALA A 320 42.02 0.17 7.44
N GLY A 321 41.56 -0.96 6.91
CA GLY A 321 41.77 -2.35 7.32
C GLY A 321 40.37 -2.95 7.46
N LEU A 322 39.90 -3.63 6.41
CA LEU A 322 38.64 -4.37 6.35
C LEU A 322 38.67 -5.58 7.30
N VAL A 323 37.56 -5.79 8.01
CA VAL A 323 37.20 -7.08 8.62
C VAL A 323 35.72 -7.34 8.34
N PHE A 324 35.46 -8.61 8.03
CA PHE A 324 34.23 -9.29 7.60
C PHE A 324 32.92 -8.89 8.28
#